data_AF-A0ABD5WZX9-F1
#
_entry.id   AF-A0ABD5WZX9-F1
#
_cell.length_a   1.000
_cell.length_b   1.000
_cell.length_c   1.000
_cell.angle_alpha   90.00
_cell.angle_beta   90.00
_cell.angle_gamma   90.00
#
_symmetry.space_group_name_H-M   'P 1'
#
loop_
_entity.id
_entity.type
_entity.pdbx_description
1 polymer ?
#
loop_
_entity_poly.entity_id
_entity_poly.type
_entity_poly.pdbx_seq_one_letter_code
_entity_poly.pdbx_strand_id
1 'polypeptide(L)'
;MSFSTDNRGVSEGAGVLALVVITVVATASVGMTVTLISDDGPGSNPYNAEFTFDHSKDLQQLLIFYDGGKELRAGSITITGPENEVTWAEIEEIEPGEMVSPSNLPTRLSKENAYGSKVGAQDFIEITYTPPSDGEGSGDGEDSAEPVVLGTWNKPGGGESGGEGEEDGPVEVPES
;
A
#
# COMPACT_ATOMS: atom_id res chain seq x y z
N MET A 1 -22.49 -59.22 29.05
CA MET A 1 -22.65 -58.53 27.76
C MET A 1 -23.47 -57.27 28.00
N SER A 2 -22.84 -56.10 27.98
CA SER A 2 -23.45 -54.84 27.51
C SER A 2 -22.37 -53.76 27.56
N PHE A 3 -21.96 -53.26 26.40
CA PHE A 3 -21.29 -51.98 26.26
C PHE A 3 -22.41 -50.97 25.99
N SER A 4 -22.79 -50.19 27.01
CA SER A 4 -23.62 -49.01 26.79
C SER A 4 -22.72 -47.90 26.30
N THR A 5 -22.65 -47.73 24.98
CA THR A 5 -22.12 -46.52 24.36
C THR A 5 -23.15 -45.42 24.52
N ASP A 6 -23.08 -44.68 25.63
CA ASP A 6 -23.80 -43.42 25.82
C ASP A 6 -23.16 -42.32 24.96
N ASN A 7 -23.41 -42.37 23.65
CA ASN A 7 -23.07 -41.31 22.68
C ASN A 7 -24.33 -40.51 22.28
N ARG A 8 -25.12 -40.06 23.27
CA ARG A 8 -26.27 -39.17 23.02
C ARG A 8 -26.24 -38.01 23.99
N GLY A 9 -25.29 -37.12 23.70
CA GLY A 9 -25.12 -35.86 24.39
C GLY A 9 -23.94 -35.09 23.83
N VAL A 10 -23.64 -35.24 22.53
CA VAL A 10 -22.73 -34.33 21.83
C VAL A 10 -23.50 -33.03 21.64
N SER A 11 -23.54 -32.29 22.75
CA SER A 11 -23.80 -30.87 22.93
C SER A 11 -24.05 -30.10 21.64
N GLU A 12 -25.28 -29.59 21.50
CA GLU A 12 -25.59 -28.50 20.56
C GLU A 12 -24.58 -27.34 20.70
N GLY A 13 -24.04 -27.09 21.90
CA GLY A 13 -22.99 -26.09 22.12
C GLY A 13 -21.58 -26.47 21.67
N ALA A 14 -21.22 -27.76 21.66
CA ALA A 14 -19.87 -28.17 21.26
C ALA A 14 -19.67 -28.07 19.75
N GLY A 15 -20.73 -28.31 18.97
CA GLY A 15 -20.71 -28.10 17.52
C GLY A 15 -20.57 -26.62 17.17
N VAL A 16 -21.30 -25.74 17.86
CA VAL A 16 -21.21 -24.29 17.64
C VAL A 16 -19.84 -23.74 18.01
N LEU A 17 -19.27 -24.20 19.13
CA LEU A 17 -17.95 -23.75 19.58
C LEU A 17 -16.84 -24.13 18.59
N ALA A 18 -16.90 -25.35 18.02
CA ALA A 18 -15.96 -25.79 17.00
C ALA A 18 -16.05 -24.94 15.73
N LEU A 19 -17.27 -24.57 15.30
CA LEU A 19 -17.47 -23.68 14.16
C LEU A 19 -16.88 -22.29 14.41
N VAL A 20 -17.13 -21.70 15.58
CA VAL A 20 -16.61 -20.37 15.94
C VAL A 20 -15.07 -20.35 15.93
N VAL A 21 -14.43 -21.36 16.51
CA VAL A 21 -12.96 -21.46 16.52
C VAL A 21 -12.39 -21.58 15.10
N ILE A 22 -13.00 -22.41 14.25
CA ILE A 22 -12.56 -22.55 12.85
C ILE A 22 -12.77 -21.24 12.08
N THR A 23 -13.90 -20.55 12.30
CA THR A 23 -14.16 -19.24 11.67
C THR A 23 -13.13 -18.21 12.09
N VAL A 24 -12.80 -18.11 13.38
CA VAL A 24 -11.77 -17.16 13.86
C VAL A 24 -10.40 -17.48 13.26
N VAL A 25 -10.01 -18.76 13.20
CA VAL A 25 -8.74 -19.17 12.57
C VAL A 25 -8.74 -18.87 11.07
N ALA A 26 -9.85 -19.13 10.38
CA ALA A 26 -9.99 -18.84 8.95
C ALA A 26 -9.96 -17.34 8.66
N THR A 27 -10.71 -16.52 9.41
CA THR A 27 -10.71 -15.06 9.29
C THR A 27 -9.35 -14.45 9.65
N ALA A 28 -8.66 -15.00 10.66
CA ALA A 28 -7.29 -14.59 10.97
C ALA A 28 -6.26 -15.02 9.91
N SER A 29 -6.56 -16.06 9.14
CA SER A 29 -5.69 -16.59 8.08
C SER A 29 -5.89 -15.91 6.73
N VAL A 30 -7.05 -15.29 6.48
CA VAL A 30 -7.21 -14.37 5.35
C VAL A 30 -6.45 -13.09 5.71
N GLY A 31 -5.17 -13.08 5.35
CA GLY A 31 -4.33 -11.89 5.40
C GLY A 31 -5.09 -10.74 4.75
N MET A 32 -5.22 -9.65 5.50
CA MET A 32 -5.92 -8.46 5.07
C MET A 32 -5.10 -7.82 3.94
N THR A 33 -5.33 -8.22 2.68
CA THR A 33 -4.94 -7.40 1.54
C THR A 33 -5.93 -6.25 1.49
N VAL A 34 -5.74 -5.27 2.37
CA VAL A 34 -6.42 -3.98 2.22
C VAL A 34 -5.73 -3.33 1.03
N THR A 35 -6.33 -3.45 -0.14
CA THR A 35 -6.12 -2.45 -1.19
C THR A 35 -6.69 -1.15 -0.65
N LEU A 36 -5.86 -0.40 0.08
CA LEU A 36 -6.06 1.03 0.23
C LEU A 36 -5.86 1.61 -1.17
N ILE A 37 -6.91 1.53 -1.99
CA ILE A 37 -7.11 2.50 -3.04
C ILE A 37 -7.28 3.80 -2.26
N SER A 38 -6.18 4.51 -2.05
CA SER A 38 -6.25 5.90 -1.65
C SER A 38 -7.01 6.59 -2.77
N ASP A 39 -8.28 6.92 -2.49
CA ASP A 39 -9.04 7.93 -3.22
C ASP A 39 -8.31 9.28 -3.03
N ASP A 40 -7.16 9.46 -3.67
CA ASP A 40 -6.65 10.79 -3.94
C ASP A 40 -7.50 11.33 -5.11
N GLY A 41 -8.53 12.11 -4.76
CA GLY A 41 -9.34 12.86 -5.71
C GLY A 41 -8.50 13.84 -6.55
N PRO A 42 -9.18 14.59 -7.43
CA PRO A 42 -9.04 14.49 -8.88
C PRO A 42 -7.57 14.62 -9.37
N GLY A 43 -6.96 13.50 -9.73
CA GLY A 43 -5.62 13.49 -10.31
C GLY A 43 -5.14 12.07 -10.59
N SER A 44 -5.89 11.32 -11.39
CA SER A 44 -5.47 10.00 -11.88
C SER A 44 -4.04 10.12 -12.42
N ASN A 45 -3.07 9.54 -11.69
CA ASN A 45 -1.69 9.43 -12.16
C ASN A 45 -1.73 9.00 -13.65
N PRO A 46 -1.22 9.79 -14.61
CA PRO A 46 -1.38 9.55 -16.05
C PRO A 46 -0.79 8.21 -16.53
N TYR A 47 0.01 7.58 -15.67
CA TYR A 47 0.61 6.28 -15.89
C TYR A 47 -0.27 5.11 -15.43
N ASN A 48 -1.34 5.37 -14.65
CA ASN A 48 -2.20 4.37 -14.01
C ASN A 48 -1.38 3.28 -13.29
N ALA A 49 -0.22 3.64 -12.76
CA ALA A 49 0.70 2.71 -12.11
C ALA A 49 0.16 2.33 -10.73
N GLU A 50 0.11 1.05 -10.44
CA GLU A 50 -0.42 0.50 -9.19
C GLU A 50 0.69 -0.25 -8.44
N PHE A 51 0.93 0.16 -7.19
CA PHE A 51 1.96 -0.44 -6.34
C PHE A 51 1.36 -0.99 -5.04
N THR A 52 1.70 -2.23 -4.71
CA THR A 52 1.39 -2.84 -3.43
C THR A 52 2.64 -3.00 -2.57
N PHE A 53 2.47 -2.94 -1.26
CA PHE A 53 3.55 -2.96 -0.28
C PHE A 53 3.35 -4.10 0.73
N ASP A 54 4.40 -4.88 0.99
CA ASP A 54 4.41 -5.89 2.05
C ASP A 54 5.65 -5.72 2.95
N HIS A 55 5.42 -5.48 4.24
CA HIS A 55 6.48 -5.24 5.21
C HIS A 55 6.72 -6.45 6.09
N SER A 56 7.97 -6.91 6.14
CA SER A 56 8.40 -7.92 7.10
C SER A 56 9.05 -7.23 8.31
N LYS A 57 8.36 -7.28 9.45
CA LYS A 57 8.89 -6.78 10.73
C LYS A 57 10.13 -7.53 11.19
N ASP A 58 10.18 -8.84 10.93
CA ASP A 58 11.28 -9.70 11.34
C ASP A 58 12.55 -9.44 10.52
N LEU A 59 12.39 -9.25 9.20
CA LEU A 59 13.50 -9.00 8.29
C LEU A 59 13.85 -7.51 8.14
N GLN A 60 12.97 -6.62 8.63
CA GLN A 60 13.10 -5.17 8.52
C GLN A 60 13.32 -4.73 7.06
N GLN A 61 12.50 -5.30 6.17
CA GLN A 61 12.53 -5.07 4.72
C GLN A 61 11.12 -4.76 4.22
N LEU A 62 11.04 -4.05 3.11
CA LEU A 62 9.79 -3.78 2.38
C LEU A 62 9.86 -4.49 1.02
N LEU A 63 8.78 -5.18 0.66
CA LEU A 63 8.56 -5.69 -0.68
C LEU A 63 7.59 -4.73 -1.39
N ILE A 64 7.97 -4.31 -2.58
CA ILE A 64 7.21 -3.42 -3.45
C ILE A 64 6.83 -4.23 -4.68
N PHE A 65 5.55 -4.32 -4.97
CA PHE A 65 5.03 -5.00 -6.15
C PHE A 65 4.54 -3.95 -7.14
N TYR A 66 4.89 -4.12 -8.41
CA TYR A 66 4.33 -3.30 -9.48
C TYR A 66 3.19 -4.07 -10.15
N ASP A 67 1.94 -3.83 -9.74
CA ASP A 67 0.83 -4.75 -10.01
C ASP A 67 -0.01 -4.37 -11.24
N GLY A 68 0.01 -3.11 -11.65
CA GLY A 68 -0.80 -2.63 -12.77
C GLY A 68 -0.32 -1.30 -13.34
N GLY A 69 -0.78 -0.97 -14.55
CA GLY A 69 -0.49 0.30 -15.21
C GLY A 69 0.37 0.19 -16.48
N LYS A 70 0.90 1.34 -16.91
CA LYS A 70 1.75 1.45 -18.10
C LYS A 70 3.19 1.04 -17.79
N GLU A 71 3.93 0.54 -18.78
CA GLU A 71 5.36 0.33 -18.58
C GLU A 71 6.07 1.66 -18.30
N LEU A 72 7.02 1.64 -17.37
CA LEU A 72 7.75 2.81 -16.90
C LEU A 72 9.25 2.59 -17.06
N ARG A 73 9.99 3.64 -17.39
CA ARG A 73 11.45 3.57 -17.50
C ARG A 73 12.08 3.43 -16.11
N ALA A 74 12.93 2.44 -15.91
CA ALA A 74 13.50 2.08 -14.60
C ALA A 74 14.25 3.24 -13.93
N GLY A 75 15.02 4.01 -14.69
CA GLY A 75 15.75 5.19 -14.19
C GLY A 75 14.89 6.41 -13.90
N SER A 76 13.61 6.38 -14.28
CA SER A 76 12.64 7.45 -14.05
C SER A 76 11.75 7.18 -12.84
N ILE A 77 11.84 6.00 -12.23
CA ILE A 77 11.10 5.64 -11.02
C ILE A 77 12.07 5.81 -9.83
N THR A 78 11.75 6.76 -8.95
CA THR A 78 12.53 7.03 -7.74
C THR A 78 11.75 6.52 -6.53
N ILE A 79 12.46 5.85 -5.63
CA ILE A 79 11.95 5.35 -4.36
C ILE A 79 12.68 6.12 -3.26
N THR A 80 11.94 6.96 -2.55
CA THR A 80 12.45 7.82 -1.50
C THR A 80 11.97 7.30 -0.15
N GLY A 81 12.92 7.07 0.77
CA GLY A 81 12.65 6.74 2.16
C GLY A 81 13.34 7.69 3.12
N PRO A 82 13.24 7.45 4.44
CA PRO A 82 13.82 8.35 5.44
C PRO A 82 15.36 8.39 5.42
N GLU A 83 15.99 7.27 5.06
CA GLU A 83 17.45 7.10 5.16
C GLU A 83 18.14 7.18 3.80
N ASN A 84 17.46 6.84 2.71
CA ASN A 84 18.06 6.78 1.39
C ASN A 84 17.03 7.00 0.27
N GLU A 85 17.54 7.36 -0.90
CA GLU A 85 16.81 7.51 -2.15
C GLU A 85 17.52 6.71 -3.24
N VAL A 86 16.76 5.94 -4.01
CA VAL A 86 17.29 5.06 -5.06
C VAL A 86 16.31 4.96 -6.22
N THR A 87 16.82 4.74 -7.41
CA THR A 87 16.00 4.43 -8.58
C THR A 87 15.65 2.94 -8.64
N TRP A 88 14.57 2.62 -9.34
CA TRP A 88 14.21 1.23 -9.62
C TRP A 88 15.32 0.50 -10.37
N ALA A 89 16.01 1.20 -11.29
CA ALA A 89 17.16 0.66 -12.02
C ALA A 89 18.31 0.23 -11.10
N GLU A 90 18.58 1.01 -10.06
CA GLU A 90 19.65 0.70 -9.09
C GLU A 90 19.32 -0.49 -8.20
N ILE A 91 18.06 -0.64 -7.78
CA ILE A 91 17.66 -1.75 -6.92
C ILE A 91 17.63 -3.08 -7.69
N GLU A 92 17.11 -3.06 -8.91
CA GLU A 92 17.00 -4.26 -9.75
C GLU A 92 18.28 -4.55 -10.55
N GLU A 93 19.28 -3.68 -10.45
CA GLU A 93 20.56 -3.78 -11.18
C GLU A 93 20.36 -3.87 -12.71
N ILE A 94 19.38 -3.12 -13.24
CA ILE A 94 19.03 -3.05 -14.66
C ILE A 94 19.43 -1.71 -15.28
N GLU A 95 19.36 -1.61 -16.61
CA GLU A 95 19.72 -0.35 -17.28
C GLU A 95 18.69 0.75 -16.96
N PRO A 96 19.11 2.00 -16.69
CA PRO A 96 18.18 3.11 -16.44
C PRO A 96 17.20 3.36 -17.60
N GLY A 97 17.60 2.97 -18.81
CA GLY A 97 16.78 3.10 -20.02
C GLY A 97 15.73 2.00 -20.20
N GLU A 98 15.83 0.91 -19.43
CA GLU A 98 15.00 -0.28 -19.55
C GLU A 98 13.57 -0.01 -19.09
N MET A 99 12.60 -0.66 -19.74
CA MET A 99 11.19 -0.55 -19.39
C MET A 99 10.82 -1.62 -18.37
N VAL A 100 10.20 -1.19 -17.28
CA VAL A 100 9.66 -2.05 -16.23
C VAL A 100 8.17 -2.18 -16.46
N SER A 101 7.71 -3.41 -16.66
CA SER A 101 6.29 -3.76 -16.79
C SER A 101 5.74 -4.21 -15.44
N PRO A 102 4.43 -4.05 -15.18
CA PRO A 102 3.79 -4.68 -14.05
C PRO A 102 4.06 -6.19 -14.00
N SER A 103 4.44 -6.69 -12.84
CA SER A 103 4.79 -8.10 -12.62
C SER A 103 4.54 -8.52 -11.17
N ASN A 104 4.34 -9.82 -10.96
CA ASN A 104 4.20 -10.39 -9.61
C ASN A 104 5.56 -10.58 -8.88
N LEU A 105 6.65 -10.04 -9.42
CA LEU A 105 7.98 -10.12 -8.81
C LEU A 105 8.18 -8.90 -7.91
N PRO A 106 8.41 -9.09 -6.60
CA PRO A 106 8.64 -7.97 -5.70
C PRO A 106 10.05 -7.41 -5.86
N THR A 107 10.12 -6.10 -5.94
CA THR A 107 11.33 -5.32 -5.68
C THR A 107 11.50 -5.17 -4.18
N ARG A 108 12.67 -5.52 -3.66
CA ARG A 108 12.94 -5.49 -2.22
C ARG A 108 13.67 -4.20 -1.84
N LEU A 109 13.27 -3.56 -0.75
CA LEU A 109 14.09 -2.55 -0.07
C LEU A 109 14.68 -3.16 1.20
N SER A 110 16.00 -3.23 1.27
CA SER A 110 16.69 -3.74 2.47
C SER A 110 18.10 -3.18 2.59
N LYS A 111 18.75 -3.49 3.72
CA LYS A 111 20.15 -3.16 3.95
C LYS A 111 21.12 -3.84 2.98
N GLU A 112 20.68 -4.91 2.34
CA GLU A 112 21.54 -5.82 1.57
C GLU A 112 21.61 -5.48 0.07
N ASN A 113 20.86 -4.48 -0.39
CA ASN A 113 20.88 -4.03 -1.78
C ASN A 113 21.12 -2.52 -1.88
N ALA A 114 20.90 -1.95 -3.06
CA ALA A 114 21.16 -0.54 -3.35
C ALA A 114 20.47 0.43 -2.37
N TYR A 115 19.32 0.07 -1.78
CA TYR A 115 18.67 0.90 -0.77
C TYR A 115 19.52 1.05 0.50
N GLY A 116 20.32 0.05 0.86
CA GLY A 116 21.40 0.16 1.86
C GLY A 116 20.95 0.31 3.32
N SER A 117 19.64 0.44 3.57
CA SER A 117 19.06 0.69 4.88
C SER A 117 17.96 -0.30 5.24
N LYS A 118 17.74 -0.50 6.54
CA LYS A 118 16.60 -1.28 7.02
C LYS A 118 15.33 -0.45 6.87
N VAL A 119 14.20 -1.09 6.62
CA VAL A 119 12.89 -0.44 6.56
C VAL A 119 12.11 -0.79 7.83
N GLY A 120 11.86 0.21 8.66
CA GLY A 120 11.03 0.15 9.86
C GLY A 120 9.55 0.25 9.55
N ALA A 121 8.70 -0.31 10.42
CA ALA A 121 7.24 -0.31 10.26
C ALA A 121 6.56 1.08 10.36
N GLN A 122 7.34 2.12 10.66
CA GLN A 122 6.88 3.51 10.76
C GLN A 122 7.54 4.40 9.70
N ASP A 123 8.40 3.83 8.86
CA ASP A 123 9.12 4.58 7.84
C ASP A 123 8.14 4.93 6.72
N PHE A 124 8.24 6.15 6.22
CA PHE A 124 7.49 6.61 5.06
C PHE A 124 8.29 6.31 3.79
N ILE A 125 7.69 5.58 2.85
CA ILE A 125 8.27 5.36 1.52
C ILE A 125 7.36 5.99 0.47
N GLU A 126 7.95 6.74 -0.45
CA GLU A 126 7.28 7.35 -1.59
C GLU A 126 7.91 6.84 -2.89
N ILE A 127 7.07 6.50 -3.87
CA ILE A 127 7.48 6.16 -5.23
C ILE A 127 7.03 7.29 -6.14
N THR A 128 7.96 7.92 -6.84
CA THR A 128 7.68 8.99 -7.81
C THR A 128 8.17 8.62 -9.20
N TYR A 129 7.51 9.16 -10.23
CA TYR A 129 7.95 9.08 -11.61
C TYR A 129 8.32 10.46 -12.13
N THR A 130 9.55 10.59 -12.65
CA THR A 130 10.03 11.78 -13.33
C THR A 130 10.28 11.44 -14.80
N PRO A 131 9.41 11.90 -15.73
CA PRO A 131 9.61 11.66 -17.15
C PRO A 131 10.99 12.16 -17.61
N PRO A 132 11.69 11.41 -18.47
CA PRO A 132 12.94 11.90 -19.04
C PRO A 132 12.68 13.22 -19.79
N SER A 133 13.60 14.17 -19.66
CA SER A 133 13.50 15.49 -20.29
C SER A 133 13.86 15.46 -21.78
N ASP A 134 13.50 14.41 -22.52
CA ASP A 134 13.75 14.30 -23.97
C ASP A 134 12.72 15.08 -24.79
N GLY A 135 12.60 16.36 -24.46
CA GLY A 135 12.23 17.50 -25.30
C GLY A 135 11.29 17.30 -26.48
N GLU A 136 9.98 17.47 -26.24
CA GLU A 136 9.04 18.11 -27.19
C GLU A 136 8.07 19.05 -26.44
N GLY A 137 8.64 19.97 -25.65
CA GLY A 137 7.93 21.11 -25.08
C GLY A 137 8.60 22.40 -25.51
N SER A 138 8.16 22.99 -26.62
CA SER A 138 8.55 24.36 -26.97
C SER A 138 7.87 25.32 -25.97
N GLY A 139 8.55 25.63 -24.88
CA GLY A 139 8.11 26.62 -23.89
C GLY A 139 9.33 27.18 -23.17
N ASP A 140 9.60 28.46 -23.37
CA ASP A 140 10.66 29.18 -22.70
C ASP A 140 10.60 29.04 -21.16
N GLY A 141 11.65 28.45 -20.57
CA GLY A 141 12.00 28.60 -19.15
C GLY A 141 11.72 27.38 -18.26
N GLU A 142 12.79 26.79 -17.73
CA GLU A 142 12.87 26.11 -16.41
C GLU A 142 11.81 25.07 -16.02
N ASP A 143 11.07 24.49 -16.95
CA ASP A 143 10.06 23.47 -16.65
C ASP A 143 10.67 22.06 -16.70
N SER A 144 11.46 21.72 -15.69
CA SER A 144 11.77 20.31 -15.40
C SER A 144 10.45 19.60 -15.10
N ALA A 145 10.15 18.52 -15.82
CA ALA A 145 8.91 17.76 -15.59
C ALA A 145 8.73 17.46 -14.09
N GLU A 146 7.61 17.92 -13.52
CA GLU A 146 7.34 17.73 -12.11
C GLU A 146 7.22 16.22 -11.80
N PRO A 147 7.83 15.74 -10.69
CA PRO A 147 7.72 14.35 -10.29
C PRO A 147 6.26 14.03 -9.93
N VAL A 148 5.75 12.92 -10.45
CA VAL A 148 4.40 12.43 -10.18
C VAL A 148 4.47 11.33 -9.12
N VAL A 149 3.74 11.47 -8.02
CA VAL A 149 3.63 10.40 -7.02
C VAL A 149 2.85 9.23 -7.61
N LEU A 150 3.47 8.05 -7.60
CA LEU A 150 2.90 6.80 -8.09
C LEU A 150 2.32 5.94 -6.96
N GLY A 151 2.90 6.04 -5.76
CA GLY A 151 2.46 5.25 -4.61
C GLY A 151 3.19 5.67 -3.34
N THR A 152 2.55 5.43 -2.20
CA THR A 152 3.11 5.74 -0.87
C THR A 152 2.84 4.63 0.12
N TRP A 153 3.77 4.40 1.04
CA TRP A 153 3.63 3.49 2.17
C TRP A 153 3.85 4.24 3.50
N ASN A 154 2.99 3.99 4.48
CA ASN A 154 2.94 4.68 5.79
C ASN A 154 2.98 6.21 5.67
N LYS A 155 2.18 6.79 4.77
CA LYS A 155 2.04 8.26 4.68
C LYS A 155 1.79 8.83 6.08
N PRO A 156 2.68 9.71 6.60
CA PRO A 156 2.46 10.29 7.91
C PRO A 156 1.15 11.07 7.85
N GLY A 157 0.19 10.70 8.68
CA GLY A 157 -1.14 11.26 8.64
C GLY A 157 -1.08 12.79 8.70
N GLY A 158 -1.48 13.45 7.61
CA GLY A 158 -2.09 14.76 7.72
C GLY A 158 -3.35 14.53 8.52
N GLY A 159 -3.39 14.99 9.77
CA GLY A 159 -4.55 14.84 10.63
C GLY A 159 -5.78 15.34 9.87
N GLU A 160 -6.64 14.41 9.46
CA GLU A 160 -8.01 14.74 9.14
C GLU A 160 -8.60 15.32 10.42
N SER A 161 -8.68 16.66 10.46
CA SER A 161 -9.41 17.39 11.47
C SER A 161 -10.82 16.83 11.46
N GLY A 162 -11.17 16.08 12.52
CA GLY A 162 -12.52 15.62 12.73
C GLY A 162 -13.46 16.81 12.60
N GLY A 163 -14.39 16.72 11.66
CA GLY A 163 -15.57 17.57 11.66
C GLY A 163 -16.37 17.22 12.90
N GLU A 164 -16.13 17.95 13.98
CA GLU A 164 -16.95 17.95 15.17
C GLU A 164 -18.38 18.41 14.80
N GLY A 165 -19.36 17.76 15.42
CA GLY A 165 -20.75 17.82 15.01
C GLY A 165 -21.39 19.20 15.14
N GLU A 166 -22.17 19.57 14.14
CA GLU A 166 -23.28 20.49 14.31
C GLU A 166 -24.41 19.73 15.02
N GLU A 167 -24.40 19.79 16.35
CA GLU A 167 -25.57 19.54 17.17
C GLU A 167 -26.60 20.64 16.86
N ASP A 168 -27.58 20.29 16.03
CA ASP A 168 -28.72 21.12 15.70
C ASP A 168 -29.49 21.45 17.01
N GLY A 169 -29.33 22.69 17.46
CA GLY A 169 -30.03 23.21 18.63
C GLY A 169 -31.54 23.25 18.42
N PRO A 170 -32.36 23.27 19.48
CA PRO A 170 -33.80 23.25 19.35
C PRO A 170 -34.30 24.52 18.64
N VAL A 171 -34.96 24.34 17.49
CA VAL A 171 -35.66 25.43 16.79
C VAL A 171 -36.91 25.81 17.60
N GLU A 172 -36.92 27.04 18.11
CA GLU A 172 -38.06 27.65 18.78
C GLU A 172 -39.26 27.78 17.82
N VAL A 173 -40.45 27.45 18.32
CA VAL A 173 -41.74 27.64 17.64
C VAL A 173 -42.13 29.12 17.61
N PRO A 174 -42.56 29.68 16.46
CA PRO A 174 -43.35 30.90 16.47
C PRO A 174 -44.84 30.58 16.54
N GLU A 175 -45.50 31.20 17.51
CA GLU A 175 -46.95 31.24 17.70
C GLU A 175 -47.67 31.83 16.47
N SER A 176 -48.82 31.26 16.11
CA SER A 176 -49.94 31.92 15.41
C SER A 176 -51.23 31.11 15.57
#